data_AF-A0A7X8EN91-F1
#
_entry.id   AF-A0A7X8EN91-F1
#
_cell.length_a   1.000
_cell.length_b   1.000
_cell.length_c   1.000
_cell.angle_alpha   90.00
_cell.angle_beta   90.00
_cell.angle_gamma   90.00
#
_symmetry.space_group_name_H-M   'P 1'
#
loop_
_entity.id
_entity.type
_entity.pdbx_description
1 polymer ?
#
loop_
_entity_poly.entity_id
_entity_poly.type
_entity_poly.pdbx_seq_one_letter_code
_entity_poly.pdbx_strand_id
1 'polypeptide(L)'
;MLKKSIALFFTMIMMISFTVGCSSVEWGVYNLSKEMGSLEKYQVTGEIGVTLDNFDSQDTYFNTEFVSPIQEVLNQYSLVFDSKIDTKASKMMITYYIKDKNNGSKEVVTSLLSDGNVIYIKANDLFEFIKNKLGEDLTQIYGDVQYISINKEEMKELLMETYNEELADLIYDVCFNLGSYTEQNRAWQNVFEGAMKEVYDKYDMGIIKKGKDKYTISLTPEIIIKTFTSLANYSIDNIDNLGSYMKKSIGSLDDSQKQLLKIYDIDLSNFENDIDKVVKEVRENKEFFKGAMDEIIVSVDNNEIIDSIKGTKMDYSLEKTKEGIYKINYNAILNINDELSKKNILKTTITMDQTIKPINDIIINISKENVIAIREFYEAAQSIEQYIDETNILSIDLDNGYYVVGFDEGVVNVKVIEGSSYLPLKEVGGLLNENISWDNDKKQPFVAMNGTNVYFNSLIINGTSYIPLRELERLGYTVDWEAKSNIVTIK
;
A
#
# COMPACT_ATOMS: atom_id res chain seq x y z
N MET A 1 -5.87 -27.39 17.54
CA MET A 1 -6.47 -26.43 18.48
C MET A 1 -5.41 -25.48 19.02
N LEU A 2 -4.38 -25.97 19.73
CA LEU A 2 -3.27 -25.18 20.27
C LEU A 2 -2.65 -24.12 19.35
N LYS A 3 -2.30 -24.45 18.10
CA LYS A 3 -1.77 -23.47 17.12
C LYS A 3 -2.74 -22.32 16.82
N LYS A 4 -4.05 -22.62 16.72
CA LYS A 4 -5.09 -21.60 16.46
C LYS A 4 -5.25 -20.69 17.67
N SER A 5 -5.17 -21.25 18.87
CA SER A 5 -5.32 -20.50 20.12
C SER A 5 -4.10 -19.63 20.43
N ILE A 6 -2.89 -20.08 20.07
CA ILE A 6 -1.67 -19.25 20.09
C ILE A 6 -1.83 -18.05 19.14
N ALA A 7 -2.27 -18.27 17.91
CA ALA A 7 -2.48 -17.19 16.95
C ALA A 7 -3.52 -16.17 17.47
N LEU A 8 -4.67 -16.64 17.96
CA LEU A 8 -5.70 -15.78 18.55
C LEU A 8 -5.20 -15.01 19.77
N PHE A 9 -4.40 -15.64 20.64
CA PHE A 9 -3.78 -14.98 21.78
C PHE A 9 -2.83 -13.85 21.34
N PHE A 10 -2.01 -14.08 20.31
CA PHE A 10 -1.16 -13.03 19.77
C PHE A 10 -1.96 -11.91 19.11
N THR A 11 -3.04 -12.21 18.40
CA THR A 11 -3.96 -11.18 17.89
C THR A 11 -4.54 -10.34 19.04
N MET A 12 -4.94 -10.97 20.15
CA MET A 12 -5.41 -10.25 21.34
C MET A 12 -4.34 -9.32 21.91
N ILE A 13 -3.08 -9.74 21.97
CA ILE A 13 -1.98 -8.89 22.44
C ILE A 13 -1.72 -7.76 21.44
N MET A 14 -1.66 -8.05 20.14
CA MET A 14 -1.37 -7.07 19.09
C MET A 14 -2.40 -5.94 19.02
N MET A 15 -3.67 -6.24 19.29
CA MET A 15 -4.73 -5.23 19.42
C MET A 15 -4.45 -4.21 20.54
N ILE A 16 -3.52 -4.50 21.45
CA ILE A 16 -3.28 -3.75 22.68
C ILE A 16 -1.82 -3.24 22.77
N SER A 17 -0.88 -3.80 21.99
CA SER A 17 0.54 -3.91 22.37
C SER A 17 1.44 -2.67 22.27
N PHE A 18 0.95 -1.51 21.82
CA PHE A 18 1.86 -0.36 21.58
C PHE A 18 1.66 0.86 22.48
N THR A 19 0.70 0.83 23.41
CA THR A 19 0.51 1.93 24.38
C THR A 19 0.04 1.47 25.77
N VAL A 20 0.00 0.16 26.05
CA VAL A 20 -0.48 -0.33 27.35
C VAL A 20 0.63 -0.50 28.37
N GLY A 21 0.69 0.46 29.28
CA GLY A 21 1.35 0.32 30.55
C GLY A 21 0.84 1.39 31.51
N CYS A 22 1.00 1.16 32.81
CA CYS A 22 0.43 2.00 33.85
C CYS A 22 1.40 3.07 34.36
N SER A 23 2.63 3.13 33.86
CA SER A 23 3.59 4.10 34.36
C SER A 23 3.09 5.52 34.12
N SER A 24 3.49 6.45 35.01
CA SER A 24 3.14 7.87 34.84
C SER A 24 3.63 8.46 33.50
N VAL A 25 4.63 7.82 32.89
CA VAL A 25 5.20 8.23 31.59
C VAL A 25 4.33 7.74 30.44
N GLU A 26 3.85 6.50 30.48
CA GLU A 26 2.91 5.94 29.49
C GLU A 26 1.57 6.67 29.51
N TRP A 27 1.02 6.94 30.70
CA TRP A 27 -0.13 7.84 30.86
C TRP A 27 0.12 9.23 30.29
N GLY A 28 1.35 9.73 30.39
CA GLY A 28 1.76 11.00 29.81
C GLY A 28 1.64 11.02 28.28
N VAL A 29 2.12 9.96 27.61
CA VAL A 29 1.97 9.80 26.15
C VAL A 29 0.51 9.63 25.77
N TYR A 30 -0.21 8.73 26.44
CA TYR A 30 -1.63 8.47 26.18
C TYR A 30 -2.46 9.75 26.26
N ASN A 31 -2.32 10.51 27.36
CA ASN A 31 -3.06 11.75 27.56
C ASN A 31 -2.73 12.81 26.51
N LEU A 32 -1.46 12.89 26.08
CA LEU A 32 -1.04 13.84 25.06
C LEU A 32 -1.59 13.45 23.66
N SER A 33 -1.57 12.17 23.32
CA SER A 33 -2.19 11.64 22.11
C SER A 33 -3.71 11.85 22.10
N LYS A 34 -4.37 11.68 23.26
CA LYS A 34 -5.80 11.96 23.44
C LYS A 34 -6.12 13.44 23.27
N GLU A 35 -5.33 14.32 23.88
CA GLU A 35 -5.48 15.78 23.74
C GLU A 35 -5.33 16.20 22.27
N MET A 36 -4.29 15.73 21.59
CA MET A 36 -4.03 15.99 20.17
C MET A 36 -5.14 15.44 19.26
N GLY A 37 -5.58 14.20 19.48
CA GLY A 37 -6.65 13.57 18.71
C GLY A 37 -8.05 14.15 18.99
N SER A 38 -8.20 15.01 20.00
CA SER A 38 -9.46 15.67 20.31
C SER A 38 -9.69 17.00 19.57
N LEU A 39 -8.69 17.47 18.81
CA LEU A 39 -8.82 18.69 18.03
C LEU A 39 -9.86 18.51 16.91
N GLU A 40 -10.87 19.37 16.89
CA GLU A 40 -11.92 19.35 15.86
C GLU A 40 -11.51 20.14 14.62
N LYS A 41 -10.76 21.23 14.81
CA LYS A 41 -10.25 22.10 13.75
C LYS A 41 -8.75 22.28 13.91
N TYR A 42 -7.97 21.78 12.96
CA TYR A 42 -6.52 21.82 13.07
C TYR A 42 -5.84 21.91 11.71
N GLN A 43 -4.60 22.41 11.74
CA GLN A 43 -3.65 22.35 10.64
C GLN A 43 -2.56 21.36 10.97
N VAL A 44 -2.26 20.47 10.02
CA VAL A 44 -1.13 19.56 10.04
C VAL A 44 -0.15 19.96 8.95
N THR A 45 1.08 20.25 9.31
CA THR A 45 2.17 20.43 8.35
C THR A 45 3.22 19.38 8.60
N GLY A 46 3.72 18.71 7.56
CA GLY A 46 4.76 17.72 7.73
C GLY A 46 5.61 17.46 6.50
N GLU A 47 6.68 16.71 6.72
CA GLU A 47 7.61 16.23 5.70
C GLU A 47 7.85 14.73 5.92
N ILE A 48 7.64 13.93 4.88
CA ILE A 48 7.93 12.51 4.83
C ILE A 48 9.12 12.31 3.89
N GLY A 49 10.20 11.76 4.41
CA GLY A 49 11.37 11.37 3.65
C GLY A 49 11.48 9.85 3.64
N VAL A 50 11.75 9.28 2.47
CA VAL A 50 12.17 7.88 2.33
C VAL A 50 13.52 7.89 1.66
N THR A 51 14.46 7.05 2.10
CA THR A 51 15.75 6.84 1.45
C THR A 51 15.95 5.35 1.30
N LEU A 52 16.16 4.89 0.07
CA LEU A 52 16.52 3.51 -0.23
C LEU A 52 18.04 3.46 -0.41
N ASP A 53 18.75 3.10 0.67
CA ASP A 53 20.21 3.06 0.72
C ASP A 53 20.75 1.83 -0.03
N ASN A 54 20.05 0.70 0.07
CA ASN A 54 20.43 -0.54 -0.57
C ASN A 54 19.19 -1.37 -0.92
N PHE A 55 19.22 -2.00 -2.09
CA PHE A 55 18.22 -2.94 -2.57
C PHE A 55 18.90 -3.98 -3.46
N ASP A 56 18.87 -5.25 -3.06
CA ASP A 56 19.40 -6.34 -3.86
C ASP A 56 18.30 -6.92 -4.75
N SER A 57 18.28 -6.52 -6.01
CA SER A 57 17.25 -6.93 -6.95
C SER A 57 17.46 -8.34 -7.50
N GLN A 58 18.62 -8.98 -7.27
CA GLN A 58 18.94 -10.29 -7.87
C GLN A 58 18.03 -11.42 -7.36
N ASP A 59 17.44 -11.25 -6.18
CA ASP A 59 16.51 -12.22 -5.55
C ASP A 59 15.05 -11.74 -5.54
N THR A 60 14.73 -10.67 -6.27
CA THR A 60 13.35 -10.12 -6.32
C THR A 60 12.77 -10.21 -7.73
N TYR A 61 11.43 -10.32 -7.81
CA TYR A 61 10.67 -10.24 -9.08
C TYR A 61 10.84 -8.90 -9.82
N PHE A 62 11.47 -7.90 -9.20
CA PHE A 62 11.69 -6.58 -9.79
C PHE A 62 13.09 -6.49 -10.43
N ASN A 63 13.15 -6.29 -11.74
CA ASN A 63 14.40 -6.03 -12.46
C ASN A 63 15.07 -4.73 -11.92
N THR A 64 16.41 -4.73 -11.83
CA THR A 64 17.27 -3.56 -11.57
C THR A 64 16.84 -2.28 -12.29
N GLU A 65 16.38 -2.40 -13.54
CA GLU A 65 15.99 -1.26 -14.39
C GLU A 65 14.73 -0.56 -13.86
N PHE A 66 13.82 -1.27 -13.20
CA PHE A 66 12.62 -0.69 -12.60
C PHE A 66 12.90 -0.01 -11.26
N VAL A 67 13.83 -0.55 -10.47
CA VAL A 67 14.08 -0.08 -9.09
C VAL A 67 14.98 1.15 -9.06
N SER A 68 15.93 1.27 -10.00
CA SER A 68 16.91 2.37 -10.00
C SER A 68 16.25 3.76 -10.09
N PRO A 69 15.26 4.01 -10.98
CA PRO A 69 14.55 5.29 -11.02
C PRO A 69 13.77 5.58 -9.73
N ILE A 70 13.14 4.57 -9.13
CA ILE A 70 12.41 4.71 -7.85
C ILE A 70 13.39 5.11 -6.75
N GLN A 71 14.53 4.42 -6.67
CA GLN A 71 15.58 4.73 -5.69
C GLN A 71 16.07 6.17 -5.86
N GLU A 72 16.31 6.63 -7.08
CA GLU A 72 16.72 8.01 -7.36
C GLU A 72 15.68 9.03 -6.88
N VAL A 73 14.40 8.81 -7.21
CA VAL A 73 13.30 9.69 -6.78
C VAL A 73 13.19 9.73 -5.27
N LEU A 74 13.17 8.58 -4.59
CA LEU A 74 13.09 8.51 -3.13
C LEU A 74 14.31 9.21 -2.51
N ASN A 75 15.52 8.97 -3.02
CA ASN A 75 16.74 9.56 -2.46
C ASN A 75 16.87 11.06 -2.73
N GLN A 76 16.33 11.57 -3.84
CA GLN A 76 16.38 12.98 -4.19
C GLN A 76 15.28 13.81 -3.51
N TYR A 77 14.10 13.24 -3.31
CA TYR A 77 12.92 14.01 -2.93
C TYR A 77 12.30 13.59 -1.59
N SER A 78 11.64 14.54 -0.92
CA SER A 78 10.72 14.29 0.19
C SER A 78 9.33 14.82 -0.13
N LEU A 79 8.29 14.19 0.43
CA LEU A 79 6.91 14.63 0.32
C LEU A 79 6.60 15.59 1.47
N VAL A 80 6.28 16.84 1.16
CA VAL A 80 5.82 17.82 2.14
C VAL A 80 4.32 17.99 1.98
N PHE A 81 3.60 18.09 3.10
CA PHE A 81 2.16 18.30 3.08
C PHE A 81 1.75 19.41 4.05
N ASP A 82 0.71 20.14 3.66
CA ASP A 82 -0.02 21.10 4.50
C ASP A 82 -1.50 20.78 4.41
N SER A 83 -2.06 20.30 5.52
CA SER A 83 -3.46 19.89 5.65
C SER A 83 -4.18 20.76 6.66
N LYS A 84 -5.38 21.21 6.33
CA LYS A 84 -6.33 21.84 7.25
C LYS A 84 -7.58 20.99 7.30
N ILE A 85 -8.01 20.63 8.50
CA ILE A 85 -9.13 19.71 8.73
C ILE A 85 -10.12 20.32 9.71
N ASP A 86 -11.41 20.25 9.39
CA ASP A 86 -12.55 20.52 10.27
C ASP A 86 -13.39 19.24 10.31
N THR A 87 -13.22 18.46 11.36
CA THR A 87 -13.85 17.13 11.48
C THR A 87 -15.37 17.23 11.66
N LYS A 88 -15.85 18.33 12.27
CA LYS A 88 -17.30 18.56 12.46
C LYS A 88 -18.01 18.92 11.17
N ALA A 89 -17.38 19.75 10.34
CA ALA A 89 -17.93 20.13 9.05
C ALA A 89 -17.56 19.15 7.92
N SER A 90 -16.78 18.10 8.22
CA SER A 90 -16.14 17.21 7.23
C SER A 90 -15.39 17.97 6.12
N LYS A 91 -14.78 19.10 6.47
CA LYS A 91 -14.02 19.91 5.51
C LYS A 91 -12.54 19.60 5.58
N MET A 92 -11.90 19.57 4.43
CA MET A 92 -10.48 19.29 4.32
C MET A 92 -9.85 20.09 3.18
N MET A 93 -8.62 20.55 3.40
CA MET A 93 -7.75 21.13 2.37
C MET A 93 -6.36 20.57 2.57
N ILE A 94 -5.85 19.78 1.63
CA ILE A 94 -4.49 19.25 1.66
C ILE A 94 -3.76 19.77 0.42
N THR A 95 -2.56 20.31 0.60
CA THR A 95 -1.63 20.56 -0.51
C THR A 95 -0.39 19.69 -0.32
N TYR A 96 -0.05 18.96 -1.38
CA TYR A 96 1.16 18.16 -1.46
C TYR A 96 2.23 18.90 -2.27
N TYR A 97 3.46 18.81 -1.78
CA TYR A 97 4.63 19.36 -2.42
C TYR A 97 5.69 18.28 -2.50
N ILE A 98 6.45 18.27 -3.59
CA ILE A 98 7.73 17.58 -3.62
C ILE A 98 8.82 18.57 -3.19
N LYS A 99 9.74 18.14 -2.35
CA LYS A 99 10.88 18.94 -1.90
C LYS A 99 12.17 18.25 -2.32
N ASP A 100 13.01 18.95 -3.06
CA ASP A 100 14.36 18.47 -3.38
C ASP A 100 15.22 18.52 -2.10
N LYS A 101 15.79 17.37 -1.71
CA LYS A 101 16.59 17.22 -0.49
C LYS A 101 17.93 17.94 -0.57
N ASN A 102 18.47 18.18 -1.76
CA ASN A 102 19.77 18.80 -1.97
C ASN A 102 19.72 20.33 -1.84
N ASN A 103 18.69 20.97 -2.41
CA ASN A 103 18.57 22.43 -2.43
C ASN A 103 17.40 22.98 -1.61
N GLY A 104 16.50 22.12 -1.13
CA GLY A 104 15.34 22.49 -0.30
C GLY A 104 14.20 23.18 -1.05
N SER A 105 14.28 23.30 -2.37
CA SER A 105 13.21 23.86 -3.20
C SER A 105 11.95 22.99 -3.12
N LYS A 106 10.79 23.65 -3.18
CA LYS A 106 9.49 23.00 -3.10
C LYS A 106 8.69 23.30 -4.36
N GLU A 107 8.06 22.28 -4.91
CA GLU A 107 7.18 22.36 -6.05
C GLU A 107 5.83 21.72 -5.67
N VAL A 108 4.73 22.35 -6.04
CA VAL A 108 3.39 21.83 -5.76
C VAL A 108 3.16 20.61 -6.66
N VAL A 109 2.69 19.51 -6.08
CA VAL A 109 2.26 18.33 -6.83
C VAL A 109 0.78 18.46 -7.15
N THR A 110 -0.05 18.62 -6.12
CA THR A 110 -1.50 18.81 -6.27
C THR A 110 -2.11 19.27 -4.95
N SER A 111 -3.39 19.63 -4.98
CA SER A 111 -4.19 19.89 -3.79
C SER A 111 -5.50 19.11 -3.82
N LEU A 112 -5.92 18.63 -2.65
CA LEU A 112 -7.22 18.00 -2.41
C LEU A 112 -8.07 18.94 -1.57
N LEU A 113 -9.31 19.18 -1.98
CA LEU A 113 -10.29 20.00 -1.26
C LEU A 113 -11.55 19.16 -1.05
N SER A 114 -12.09 19.15 0.16
CA SER A 114 -13.37 18.50 0.45
C SER A 114 -14.25 19.45 1.23
N ASP A 115 -15.48 19.68 0.77
CA ASP A 115 -16.50 20.43 1.49
C ASP A 115 -17.42 19.55 2.35
N GLY A 116 -17.10 18.25 2.44
CA GLY A 116 -17.88 17.23 3.11
C GLY A 116 -18.89 16.52 2.21
N ASN A 117 -19.11 16.99 0.97
CA ASN A 117 -19.99 16.36 -0.02
C ASN A 117 -19.28 16.02 -1.32
N VAL A 118 -18.33 16.85 -1.74
CA VAL A 118 -17.56 16.66 -2.96
C VAL A 118 -16.08 16.82 -2.65
N ILE A 119 -15.28 15.89 -3.15
CA ILE A 119 -13.82 15.96 -3.15
C ILE A 119 -13.37 16.53 -4.50
N TYR A 120 -12.49 17.51 -4.47
CA TYR A 120 -11.91 18.14 -5.64
C TYR A 120 -10.40 17.91 -5.63
N ILE A 121 -9.88 17.35 -6.71
CA ILE A 121 -8.45 17.18 -6.97
C ILE A 121 -8.03 18.29 -7.92
N LYS A 122 -7.05 19.11 -7.53
CA LYS A 122 -6.52 20.18 -8.38
C LYS A 122 -5.64 19.58 -9.48
N ALA A 123 -6.28 19.31 -10.61
CA ALA A 123 -5.73 18.51 -11.70
C ALA A 123 -4.70 19.27 -12.52
N ASN A 124 -4.88 20.59 -12.71
CA ASN A 124 -3.91 21.40 -13.47
C ASN A 124 -2.52 21.40 -12.82
N ASP A 125 -2.44 21.47 -11.48
CA ASP A 125 -1.17 21.39 -10.76
C ASP A 125 -0.51 20.01 -10.98
N LEU A 126 -1.32 18.95 -10.96
CA LEU A 126 -0.84 17.58 -11.21
C LEU A 126 -0.35 17.40 -12.64
N PHE A 127 -1.07 17.93 -13.63
CA PHE A 127 -0.68 17.88 -15.03
C PHE A 127 0.60 18.68 -15.30
N GLU A 128 0.73 19.87 -14.71
CA GLU A 128 1.95 20.67 -14.80
C GLU A 128 3.13 19.93 -14.15
N PHE A 129 2.92 19.29 -13.00
CA PHE A 129 3.93 18.47 -12.35
C PHE A 129 4.37 17.28 -13.23
N ILE A 130 3.42 16.51 -13.77
CA ILE A 130 3.69 15.38 -14.68
C ILE A 130 4.45 15.86 -15.91
N LYS A 131 4.03 16.96 -16.52
CA LYS A 131 4.72 17.55 -17.67
C LYS A 131 6.16 17.94 -17.35
N ASN A 132 6.38 18.58 -16.21
CA ASN A 132 7.72 19.06 -15.83
C ASN A 132 8.67 17.94 -15.39
N LYS A 133 8.14 16.85 -14.79
CA LYS A 133 8.97 15.76 -14.24
C LYS A 133 9.06 14.53 -15.13
N LEU A 134 7.97 14.19 -15.82
CA LEU A 134 7.85 12.98 -16.65
C LEU A 134 7.85 13.31 -18.14
N GLY A 135 7.69 14.58 -18.53
CA GLY A 135 7.70 15.01 -19.93
C GLY A 135 6.38 14.80 -20.67
N GLU A 136 5.34 14.32 -19.98
CA GLU A 136 4.03 14.02 -20.57
C GLU A 136 3.08 15.22 -20.48
N ASP A 137 2.52 15.64 -21.62
CA ASP A 137 1.61 16.78 -21.67
C ASP A 137 0.14 16.35 -21.69
N LEU A 138 -0.42 16.10 -20.51
CA LEU A 138 -1.81 15.69 -20.34
C LEU A 138 -2.83 16.78 -20.70
N THR A 139 -2.40 18.03 -20.92
CA THR A 139 -3.31 19.12 -21.33
C THR A 139 -3.87 18.92 -22.74
N GLN A 140 -3.22 18.11 -23.57
CA GLN A 140 -3.74 17.75 -24.90
C GLN A 140 -5.01 16.89 -24.82
N ILE A 141 -5.12 16.11 -23.74
CA ILE A 141 -6.23 15.19 -23.50
C ILE A 141 -7.32 15.90 -22.70
N TYR A 142 -6.94 16.48 -21.57
CA TYR A 142 -7.88 17.02 -20.59
C TYR A 142 -8.12 18.52 -20.76
N GLY A 143 -7.56 19.15 -21.79
CA GLY A 143 -7.79 20.56 -22.10
C GLY A 143 -7.40 21.50 -20.96
N ASP A 144 -8.32 22.40 -20.61
CA ASP A 144 -8.14 23.42 -19.57
C ASP A 144 -8.74 23.02 -18.21
N VAL A 145 -8.96 21.72 -17.98
CA VAL A 145 -9.44 21.17 -16.71
C VAL A 145 -8.57 21.65 -15.54
N GLN A 146 -9.23 22.28 -14.56
CA GLN A 146 -8.62 22.76 -13.33
C GLN A 146 -8.82 21.78 -12.18
N TYR A 147 -10.01 21.17 -12.09
CA TYR A 147 -10.34 20.25 -11.01
C TYR A 147 -11.02 19.00 -11.54
N ILE A 148 -10.71 17.87 -10.90
CA ILE A 148 -11.51 16.64 -10.98
C ILE A 148 -12.38 16.61 -9.74
N SER A 149 -13.70 16.45 -9.90
CA SER A 149 -14.65 16.32 -8.79
C SER A 149 -15.12 14.88 -8.61
N ILE A 150 -15.22 14.46 -7.35
CA ILE A 150 -15.76 13.16 -6.95
C ILE A 150 -16.84 13.44 -5.89
N ASN A 151 -18.10 13.17 -6.22
CA ASN A 151 -19.17 13.23 -5.22
C ASN A 151 -19.25 11.94 -4.39
N LYS A 152 -20.09 11.95 -3.35
CA LYS A 152 -20.27 10.83 -2.42
C LYS A 152 -20.71 9.55 -3.11
N GLU A 153 -21.73 9.65 -3.95
CA GLU A 153 -22.33 8.53 -4.66
C GLU A 153 -21.34 7.92 -5.65
N GLU A 154 -20.65 8.76 -6.43
CA GLU A 154 -19.59 8.35 -7.35
C GLU A 154 -18.45 7.63 -6.62
N MET A 155 -17.98 8.18 -5.49
CA MET A 155 -16.93 7.52 -4.71
C MET A 155 -17.39 6.15 -4.23
N LYS A 156 -18.61 6.05 -3.71
CA LYS A 156 -19.14 4.78 -3.19
C LYS A 156 -19.23 3.73 -4.30
N GLU A 157 -19.70 4.11 -5.48
CA GLU A 157 -19.75 3.22 -6.64
C GLU A 157 -18.33 2.76 -7.07
N LEU A 158 -17.38 3.68 -7.20
CA LEU A 158 -15.99 3.35 -7.55
C LEU A 158 -15.34 2.41 -6.53
N LEU A 159 -15.60 2.63 -5.25
CA LEU A 159 -15.10 1.76 -4.18
C LEU A 159 -15.76 0.37 -4.22
N MET A 160 -17.06 0.29 -4.51
CA MET A 160 -17.77 -0.99 -4.66
C MET A 160 -17.35 -1.79 -5.90
N GLU A 161 -16.87 -1.13 -6.95
CA GLU A 161 -16.28 -1.79 -8.13
C GLU A 161 -14.93 -2.45 -7.79
N THR A 162 -14.20 -1.92 -6.80
CA THR A 162 -12.83 -2.35 -6.46
C THR A 162 -12.77 -3.24 -5.20
N TYR A 163 -13.64 -2.98 -4.23
CA TYR A 163 -13.61 -3.57 -2.89
C TYR A 163 -14.97 -4.18 -2.54
N ASN A 164 -14.99 -5.03 -1.51
CA ASN A 164 -16.26 -5.48 -0.93
C ASN A 164 -17.00 -4.31 -0.26
N GLU A 165 -18.31 -4.50 -0.05
CA GLU A 165 -19.20 -3.48 0.53
C GLU A 165 -18.70 -2.93 1.87
N GLU A 166 -18.17 -3.80 2.75
CA GLU A 166 -17.74 -3.38 4.09
C GLU A 166 -16.51 -2.45 4.05
N LEU A 167 -15.52 -2.77 3.20
CA LEU A 167 -14.33 -1.94 3.02
C LEU A 167 -14.64 -0.66 2.23
N ALA A 168 -15.53 -0.74 1.25
CA ALA A 168 -16.00 0.41 0.49
C ALA A 168 -16.69 1.44 1.40
N ASP A 169 -17.61 1.00 2.27
CA ASP A 169 -18.28 1.87 3.24
C ASP A 169 -17.30 2.50 4.23
N LEU A 170 -16.29 1.77 4.68
CA LEU A 170 -15.25 2.34 5.56
C LEU A 170 -14.48 3.46 4.87
N ILE A 171 -13.96 3.20 3.66
CA ILE A 171 -13.16 4.19 2.93
C ILE A 171 -14.04 5.42 2.63
N TYR A 172 -15.30 5.19 2.26
CA TYR A 172 -16.29 6.25 2.08
C TYR A 172 -16.43 7.14 3.33
N ASP A 173 -16.61 6.55 4.50
CA ASP A 173 -16.72 7.27 5.76
C ASP A 173 -15.45 8.07 6.09
N VAL A 174 -14.27 7.48 5.87
CA VAL A 174 -12.98 8.18 6.06
C VAL A 174 -12.86 9.39 5.13
N CYS A 175 -13.39 9.31 3.91
CA CYS A 175 -13.29 10.39 2.92
C CYS A 175 -14.30 11.53 3.12
N PHE A 176 -15.53 11.22 3.57
CA PHE A 176 -16.63 12.19 3.60
C PHE A 176 -17.22 12.45 5.00
N ASN A 177 -16.89 11.64 6.00
CA ASN A 177 -17.36 11.74 7.36
C ASN A 177 -16.20 11.78 8.36
N LEU A 178 -15.38 12.83 8.29
CA LEU A 178 -14.22 12.99 9.19
C LEU A 178 -14.59 12.98 10.69
N GLY A 179 -15.85 13.29 11.00
CA GLY A 179 -16.43 13.16 12.34
C GLY A 179 -16.49 11.71 12.82
N SER A 180 -16.94 10.76 11.99
CA SER A 180 -17.01 9.34 12.38
C SER A 180 -15.62 8.77 12.69
N TYR A 181 -14.60 9.14 11.92
CA TYR A 181 -13.21 8.77 12.23
C TYR A 181 -12.76 9.27 13.61
N THR A 182 -13.16 10.50 13.98
CA THR A 182 -12.86 11.06 15.30
C THR A 182 -13.57 10.29 16.41
N GLU A 183 -14.82 9.88 16.19
CA GLU A 183 -15.60 9.06 17.13
C GLU A 183 -15.02 7.65 17.28
N GLN A 184 -14.64 7.01 16.17
CA GLN A 184 -13.98 5.70 16.15
C GLN A 184 -12.65 5.74 16.89
N ASN A 185 -11.81 6.75 16.62
CA ASN A 185 -10.55 6.94 17.35
C ASN A 185 -10.78 7.12 18.85
N ARG A 186 -11.82 7.85 19.25
CA ARG A 186 -12.18 8.02 20.67
C ARG A 186 -12.61 6.71 21.31
N ALA A 187 -13.39 5.89 20.59
CA ALA A 187 -13.78 4.57 21.08
C ALA A 187 -12.56 3.66 21.30
N TRP A 188 -11.64 3.60 20.32
CA TRP A 188 -10.38 2.87 20.47
C TRP A 188 -9.52 3.41 21.62
N GLN A 189 -9.41 4.73 21.76
CA GLN A 189 -8.73 5.34 22.91
C GLN A 189 -9.35 4.95 24.25
N ASN A 190 -10.67 4.79 24.33
CA ASN A 190 -11.34 4.32 25.55
C ASN A 190 -11.05 2.83 25.82
N VAL A 191 -10.96 2.00 24.77
CA VAL A 191 -10.53 0.59 24.88
C VAL A 191 -9.08 0.49 25.39
N PHE A 192 -8.17 1.34 24.88
CA PHE A 192 -6.81 1.38 25.42
C PHE A 192 -6.77 1.89 26.86
N GLU A 193 -7.54 2.94 27.18
CA GLU A 193 -7.61 3.51 28.53
C GLU A 193 -8.08 2.50 29.57
N GLY A 194 -9.13 1.75 29.24
CA GLY A 194 -9.66 0.73 30.13
C GLY A 194 -8.70 -0.46 30.25
N ALA A 195 -8.02 -0.87 29.18
CA ALA A 195 -6.99 -1.90 29.26
C ALA A 195 -5.84 -1.49 30.20
N MET A 196 -5.36 -0.25 30.10
CA MET A 196 -4.33 0.31 30.99
C MET A 196 -4.78 0.34 32.46
N LYS A 197 -6.08 0.57 32.73
CA LYS A 197 -6.63 0.68 34.08
C LYS A 197 -7.07 -0.64 34.71
N GLU A 198 -7.63 -1.54 33.92
CA GLU A 198 -8.29 -2.76 34.40
C GLU A 198 -7.41 -4.00 34.26
N VAL A 199 -6.47 -4.01 33.31
CA VAL A 199 -5.64 -5.19 33.01
C VAL A 199 -4.17 -4.91 33.33
N TYR A 200 -3.64 -3.80 32.81
CA TYR A 200 -2.20 -3.49 32.83
C TYR A 200 -1.82 -2.45 33.90
N ASP A 201 -2.61 -2.33 34.97
CA ASP A 201 -2.46 -1.31 36.04
C ASP A 201 -1.16 -1.41 36.86
N LYS A 202 -0.42 -2.51 36.69
CA LYS A 202 0.88 -2.81 37.33
C LYS A 202 1.96 -3.17 36.33
N TYR A 203 1.70 -3.00 35.03
CA TYR A 203 2.64 -3.32 33.97
C TYR A 203 3.32 -2.04 33.45
N ASP A 204 4.63 -2.06 33.32
CA ASP A 204 5.42 -0.97 32.74
C ASP A 204 6.21 -1.53 31.56
N MET A 205 6.02 -0.95 30.36
CA MET A 205 6.77 -1.37 29.18
C MET A 205 8.24 -0.94 29.26
N GLY A 206 8.57 0.11 30.01
CA GLY A 206 9.94 0.61 30.17
C GLY A 206 10.57 1.22 28.91
N ILE A 207 9.82 1.31 27.80
CA ILE A 207 10.33 1.80 26.50
C ILE A 207 10.16 3.31 26.30
N ILE A 208 9.32 3.95 27.11
CA ILE A 208 9.00 5.37 26.97
C ILE A 208 9.87 6.19 27.92
N LYS A 209 10.57 7.18 27.37
CA LYS A 209 11.36 8.15 28.15
C LYS A 209 10.66 9.50 28.16
N LYS A 210 10.60 10.12 29.34
CA LYS A 210 10.04 11.47 29.53
C LYS A 210 11.15 12.52 29.61
N GLY A 211 11.14 13.47 28.70
CA GLY A 211 11.80 14.77 28.81
C GLY A 211 10.88 15.82 29.43
N LYS A 212 11.26 17.11 29.37
CA LYS A 212 10.46 18.19 29.97
C LYS A 212 9.02 18.24 29.44
N ASP A 213 8.88 18.36 28.12
CA ASP A 213 7.58 18.46 27.41
C ASP A 213 7.50 17.47 26.23
N LYS A 214 8.38 16.47 26.23
CA LYS A 214 8.61 15.52 25.12
C LYS A 214 8.66 14.10 25.64
N TYR A 215 8.00 13.19 24.95
CA TYR A 215 8.11 11.76 25.15
C TYR A 215 8.84 11.13 23.97
N THR A 216 9.68 10.14 24.23
CA THR A 216 10.45 9.45 23.20
C THR A 216 10.40 7.94 23.38
N ILE A 217 10.27 7.23 22.26
CA ILE A 217 10.34 5.77 22.16
C ILE A 217 11.49 5.44 21.21
N SER A 218 12.33 4.48 21.58
CA SER A 218 13.43 4.00 20.73
C SER A 218 13.46 2.48 20.79
N LEU A 219 13.19 1.85 19.65
CA LEU A 219 13.02 0.42 19.50
C LEU A 219 14.12 -0.13 18.59
N THR A 220 14.73 -1.22 19.02
CA THR A 220 15.53 -2.12 18.19
C THR A 220 14.84 -3.48 18.19
N PRO A 221 15.19 -4.41 17.27
CA PRO A 221 14.68 -5.77 17.30
C PRO A 221 14.70 -6.43 18.69
N GLU A 222 15.81 -6.27 19.42
CA GLU A 222 15.99 -6.82 20.77
C GLU A 222 15.02 -6.20 21.77
N ILE A 223 14.81 -4.88 21.71
CA ILE A 223 13.89 -4.18 22.61
C ILE A 223 12.44 -4.58 22.28
N ILE A 224 12.08 -4.68 20.99
CA ILE A 224 10.73 -5.08 20.56
C ILE A 224 10.42 -6.47 21.12
N ILE A 225 11.31 -7.43 20.93
CA ILE A 225 11.07 -8.81 21.35
C ILE A 225 11.00 -8.90 22.88
N LYS A 226 11.91 -8.24 23.61
CA LYS A 226 11.85 -8.19 25.08
C LYS A 226 10.57 -7.56 25.60
N THR A 227 10.13 -6.45 25.00
CA THR A 227 8.91 -5.75 25.40
C THR A 227 7.68 -6.59 25.10
N PHE A 228 7.62 -7.21 23.92
CA PHE A 228 6.53 -8.09 23.52
C PHE A 228 6.44 -9.33 24.40
N THR A 229 7.56 -10.01 24.67
CA THR A 229 7.58 -11.16 25.58
C THR A 229 7.18 -10.77 27.00
N SER A 230 7.67 -9.64 27.51
CA SER A 230 7.28 -9.11 28.82
C SER A 230 5.77 -8.87 28.89
N LEU A 231 5.21 -8.23 27.86
CA LEU A 231 3.78 -7.97 27.74
C LEU A 231 3.00 -9.28 27.69
N ALA A 232 3.40 -10.22 26.83
CA ALA A 232 2.75 -11.51 26.68
C ALA A 232 2.75 -12.31 27.98
N ASN A 233 3.88 -12.34 28.70
CA ASN A 233 3.98 -13.00 30.00
C ASN A 233 3.04 -12.36 31.03
N TYR A 234 2.96 -11.03 31.06
CA TYR A 234 2.01 -10.33 31.92
C TYR A 234 0.55 -10.62 31.52
N SER A 235 0.24 -10.65 30.22
CA SER A 235 -1.09 -11.00 29.70
C SER A 235 -1.48 -12.44 30.05
N ILE A 236 -0.54 -13.39 30.02
CA ILE A 236 -0.75 -14.78 30.44
C ILE A 236 -1.06 -14.83 31.94
N ASP A 237 -0.32 -14.07 32.76
CA ASP A 237 -0.54 -14.00 34.20
C ASP A 237 -1.89 -13.36 34.58
N ASN A 238 -2.41 -12.49 33.71
CA ASN A 238 -3.65 -11.74 33.92
C ASN A 238 -4.75 -12.11 32.90
N ILE A 239 -4.72 -13.33 32.36
CA ILE A 239 -5.56 -13.72 31.22
C ILE A 239 -7.05 -13.62 31.53
N ASP A 240 -7.45 -13.84 32.78
CA ASP A 240 -8.85 -13.75 33.21
C ASP A 240 -9.36 -12.30 33.16
N ASN A 241 -8.55 -11.35 33.64
CA ASN A 241 -8.87 -9.92 33.58
C ASN A 241 -8.88 -9.44 32.12
N LEU A 242 -7.88 -9.86 31.34
CA LEU A 242 -7.78 -9.52 29.92
C LEU A 242 -9.01 -10.04 29.14
N GLY A 243 -9.38 -11.30 29.33
CA GLY A 243 -10.54 -11.90 28.68
C GLY A 243 -11.85 -11.21 29.04
N SER A 244 -12.07 -10.94 30.33
CA SER A 244 -13.26 -10.19 30.80
C SER A 244 -13.29 -8.78 30.22
N TYR A 245 -12.15 -8.09 30.18
CA TYR A 245 -12.07 -6.73 29.64
C TYR A 245 -12.31 -6.70 28.12
N MET A 246 -11.76 -7.64 27.36
CA MET A 246 -11.94 -7.71 25.90
C MET A 246 -13.41 -7.94 25.53
N LYS A 247 -14.11 -8.86 26.23
CA LYS A 247 -15.55 -9.09 26.02
C LYS A 247 -16.37 -7.83 26.32
N LYS A 248 -16.11 -7.17 27.46
CA LYS A 248 -16.76 -5.90 27.84
C LYS A 248 -16.52 -4.81 26.79
N SER A 249 -15.28 -4.66 26.33
CA SER A 249 -14.86 -3.59 25.41
C SER A 249 -15.52 -3.73 24.05
N ILE A 250 -15.49 -4.93 23.46
CA ILE A 250 -16.10 -5.17 22.15
C ILE A 250 -17.63 -5.12 22.23
N GLY A 251 -18.22 -5.55 23.36
CA GLY A 251 -19.65 -5.36 23.62
C GLY A 251 -20.08 -3.89 23.66
N SER A 252 -19.16 -2.96 23.98
CA SER A 252 -19.42 -1.52 24.04
C SER A 252 -19.25 -0.77 22.72
N LEU A 253 -18.71 -1.44 21.69
CA LEU A 253 -18.56 -0.84 20.36
C LEU A 253 -19.91 -0.76 19.64
N ASP A 254 -20.14 0.34 18.92
CA ASP A 254 -21.29 0.48 18.03
C ASP A 254 -21.13 -0.33 16.73
N ASP A 255 -22.15 -0.36 15.88
CA ASP A 255 -22.15 -1.16 14.65
C ASP A 255 -21.08 -0.71 13.66
N SER A 256 -20.80 0.60 13.56
CA SER A 256 -19.75 1.15 12.69
C SER A 256 -18.35 0.73 13.17
N GLN A 257 -18.13 0.74 14.48
CA GLN A 257 -16.88 0.32 15.10
C GLN A 257 -16.69 -1.20 15.02
N LYS A 258 -17.78 -1.96 15.07
CA LYS A 258 -17.77 -3.42 14.86
C LYS A 258 -17.46 -3.79 13.42
N GLN A 259 -17.91 -2.99 12.45
CA GLN A 259 -17.61 -3.21 11.03
C GLN A 259 -16.10 -3.16 10.76
N LEU A 260 -15.35 -2.30 11.45
CA LEU A 260 -13.87 -2.30 11.38
C LEU A 260 -13.25 -3.64 11.76
N LEU A 261 -13.80 -4.34 12.75
CA LEU A 261 -13.29 -5.64 13.18
C LEU A 261 -13.50 -6.71 12.12
N LYS A 262 -14.60 -6.63 11.36
CA LYS A 262 -14.90 -7.57 10.29
C LYS A 262 -13.93 -7.47 9.11
N ILE A 263 -13.40 -6.28 8.83
CA ILE A 263 -12.36 -6.09 7.80
C ILE A 263 -11.09 -6.89 8.14
N TYR A 264 -10.84 -7.14 9.42
CA TYR A 264 -9.77 -8.02 9.88
C TYR A 264 -10.20 -9.48 10.01
N ASP A 265 -11.30 -9.88 9.36
CA ASP A 265 -11.92 -11.21 9.41
C ASP A 265 -12.26 -11.69 10.84
N ILE A 266 -12.56 -10.75 11.75
CA ILE A 266 -12.97 -11.09 13.11
C ILE A 266 -14.47 -11.43 13.13
N ASP A 267 -14.79 -12.70 13.34
CA ASP A 267 -16.18 -13.15 13.53
C ASP A 267 -16.72 -12.72 14.90
N LEU A 268 -17.44 -11.60 14.90
CA LEU A 268 -18.07 -11.05 16.09
C LEU A 268 -19.19 -11.93 16.66
N SER A 269 -19.79 -12.81 15.86
CA SER A 269 -20.89 -13.68 16.31
C SER A 269 -20.42 -14.74 17.31
N ASN A 270 -19.16 -15.16 17.20
CA ASN A 270 -18.52 -16.14 18.08
C ASN A 270 -17.45 -15.53 18.98
N PHE A 271 -17.24 -14.23 18.93
CA PHE A 271 -16.11 -13.57 19.58
C PHE A 271 -16.02 -13.86 21.07
N GLU A 272 -17.11 -13.71 21.83
CA GLU A 272 -17.10 -14.00 23.28
C GLU A 272 -16.74 -15.45 23.58
N ASN A 273 -17.27 -16.40 22.81
CA ASN A 273 -16.98 -17.82 22.94
C ASN A 273 -15.52 -18.12 22.59
N ASP A 274 -14.96 -17.45 21.60
CA ASP A 274 -13.57 -17.62 21.19
C ASP A 274 -12.60 -17.02 22.22
N ILE A 275 -12.94 -15.89 22.83
CA ILE A 275 -12.21 -15.35 23.99
C ILE A 275 -12.25 -16.34 25.15
N ASP A 276 -13.42 -16.92 25.47
CA ASP A 276 -13.53 -17.89 26.57
C ASP A 276 -12.70 -19.16 26.32
N LYS A 277 -12.62 -19.62 25.06
CA LYS A 277 -11.73 -20.73 24.68
C LYS A 277 -10.25 -20.36 24.88
N VAL A 278 -9.82 -19.19 24.42
CA VAL A 278 -8.43 -18.72 24.57
C VAL A 278 -8.07 -18.56 26.05
N VAL A 279 -8.93 -17.92 26.84
CA VAL A 279 -8.73 -17.74 28.28
C VAL A 279 -8.60 -19.09 28.97
N LYS A 280 -9.50 -20.04 28.69
CA LYS A 280 -9.44 -21.38 29.25
C LYS A 280 -8.14 -22.09 28.86
N GLU A 281 -7.76 -22.06 27.59
CA GLU A 281 -6.59 -22.76 27.09
C GLU A 281 -5.28 -22.21 27.65
N VAL A 282 -5.15 -20.88 27.71
CA VAL A 282 -4.00 -20.21 28.35
C VAL A 282 -3.94 -20.50 29.84
N ARG A 283 -5.09 -20.51 30.53
CA ARG A 283 -5.18 -20.83 31.96
C ARG A 283 -4.74 -22.28 32.25
N GLU A 284 -5.20 -23.23 31.43
CA GLU A 284 -4.90 -24.66 31.58
C GLU A 284 -3.46 -25.02 31.17
N ASN A 285 -2.86 -24.26 30.25
CA ASN A 285 -1.53 -24.54 29.66
C ASN A 285 -0.53 -23.40 29.90
N LYS A 286 -0.66 -22.68 31.01
CA LYS A 286 0.11 -21.46 31.32
C LYS A 286 1.62 -21.60 31.11
N GLU A 287 2.22 -22.65 31.66
CA GLU A 287 3.67 -22.90 31.57
C GLU A 287 4.12 -23.21 30.15
N PHE A 288 3.26 -23.83 29.33
CA PHE A 288 3.55 -24.05 27.92
C PHE A 288 3.62 -22.71 27.16
N PHE A 289 2.67 -21.80 27.37
CA PHE A 289 2.69 -20.49 26.72
C PHE A 289 3.89 -19.63 27.17
N LYS A 290 4.22 -19.65 28.47
CA LYS A 290 5.43 -18.98 28.98
C LYS A 290 6.70 -19.60 28.42
N GLY A 291 6.79 -20.93 28.37
CA GLY A 291 7.91 -21.63 27.77
C GLY A 291 8.11 -21.26 26.29
N ALA A 292 7.02 -21.12 25.51
CA ALA A 292 7.11 -20.64 24.14
C ALA A 292 7.66 -19.20 24.04
N MET A 293 7.35 -18.34 25.01
CA MET A 293 7.92 -16.98 25.06
C MET A 293 9.41 -16.98 25.42
N ASP A 294 9.81 -17.87 26.33
CA ASP A 294 11.21 -18.07 26.71
C ASP A 294 12.02 -18.62 25.54
N GLU A 295 11.46 -19.54 24.74
CA GLU A 295 12.07 -20.04 23.51
C GLU A 295 12.30 -18.93 22.48
N ILE A 296 11.38 -17.96 22.35
CA ILE A 296 11.57 -16.77 21.50
C ILE A 296 12.73 -15.90 22.01
N ILE A 297 12.88 -15.75 23.33
CA ILE A 297 14.03 -15.02 23.90
C ILE A 297 15.34 -15.78 23.63
N VAL A 298 15.35 -17.10 23.79
CA VAL A 298 16.53 -17.92 23.55
C VAL A 298 16.94 -17.92 22.07
N SER A 299 15.98 -17.96 21.14
CA SER A 299 16.26 -17.89 19.70
C SER A 299 16.83 -16.52 19.30
N VAL A 300 16.35 -15.45 19.96
CA VAL A 300 16.92 -14.10 19.89
C VAL A 300 18.37 -14.08 20.37
N ASP A 301 18.65 -14.64 21.55
CA ASP A 301 20.01 -14.67 22.09
C ASP A 301 20.96 -15.54 21.25
N ASN A 302 20.42 -16.49 20.47
CA ASN A 302 21.15 -17.32 19.49
C ASN A 302 21.32 -16.66 18.11
N ASN A 303 20.96 -15.38 17.96
CA ASN A 303 21.26 -14.46 16.84
C ASN A 303 20.65 -14.74 15.45
N GLU A 304 19.97 -15.85 15.17
CA GLU A 304 19.52 -16.15 13.78
C GLU A 304 18.57 -15.07 13.21
N ILE A 305 17.48 -14.77 13.93
CA ILE A 305 16.49 -13.76 13.50
C ILE A 305 17.03 -12.34 13.68
N ILE A 306 17.77 -12.07 14.76
CA ILE A 306 18.30 -10.72 15.01
C ILE A 306 19.35 -10.34 13.98
N ASP A 307 20.20 -11.28 13.55
CA ASP A 307 21.23 -10.99 12.55
C ASP A 307 20.61 -10.61 11.20
N SER A 308 19.49 -11.22 10.81
CA SER A 308 18.80 -10.89 9.57
C SER A 308 18.17 -9.49 9.60
N ILE A 309 17.81 -8.95 10.76
CA ILE A 309 17.26 -7.58 10.88
C ILE A 309 18.18 -6.60 11.62
N LYS A 310 19.44 -6.97 11.82
CA LYS A 310 20.40 -6.21 12.62
C LYS A 310 20.59 -4.81 12.05
N GLY A 311 20.54 -3.79 12.90
CA GLY A 311 20.62 -2.38 12.49
C GLY A 311 19.26 -1.77 12.16
N THR A 312 18.18 -2.55 12.14
CA THR A 312 16.82 -2.03 12.17
C THR A 312 16.59 -1.24 13.46
N LYS A 313 15.91 -0.11 13.36
CA LYS A 313 15.62 0.76 14.49
C LYS A 313 14.37 1.59 14.21
N MET A 314 13.59 1.91 15.23
CA MET A 314 12.52 2.91 15.18
C MET A 314 12.70 3.91 16.32
N ASP A 315 12.74 5.19 16.01
CA ASP A 315 12.68 6.29 16.95
C ASP A 315 11.38 7.07 16.73
N TYR A 316 10.64 7.32 17.80
CA TYR A 316 9.42 8.12 17.79
C TYR A 316 9.50 9.17 18.90
N SER A 317 8.94 10.35 18.64
CA SER A 317 8.73 11.34 19.69
C SER A 317 7.45 12.13 19.52
N LEU A 318 6.85 12.46 20.65
CA LEU A 318 5.66 13.30 20.77
C LEU A 318 5.95 14.42 21.77
N GLU A 319 5.82 15.67 21.32
CA GLU A 319 6.16 16.85 22.10
C GLU A 319 5.02 17.86 22.08
N LYS A 320 4.70 18.41 23.26
CA LYS A 320 3.80 19.56 23.39
C LYS A 320 4.64 20.83 23.46
N THR A 321 4.82 21.49 22.32
CA THR A 321 5.70 22.66 22.23
C THR A 321 5.08 23.90 22.87
N LYS A 322 3.74 24.04 22.77
CA LYS A 322 2.91 25.09 23.38
C LYS A 322 1.49 24.53 23.59
N GLU A 323 0.63 25.30 24.25
CA GLU A 323 -0.79 24.97 24.36
C GLU A 323 -1.41 24.72 22.97
N GLY A 324 -1.96 23.51 22.78
CA GLY A 324 -2.54 23.06 21.52
C GLY A 324 -1.56 22.77 20.37
N ILE A 325 -0.25 22.99 20.53
CA ILE A 325 0.73 22.77 19.44
C ILE A 325 1.60 21.56 19.73
N TYR A 326 1.48 20.55 18.87
CA TYR A 326 2.15 19.26 18.99
C TYR A 326 3.16 19.07 17.88
N LYS A 327 4.31 18.46 18.22
CA LYS A 327 5.31 18.02 17.26
C LYS A 327 5.48 16.51 17.35
N ILE A 328 5.42 15.84 16.21
CA ILE A 328 5.71 14.42 16.06
C ILE A 328 6.97 14.31 15.22
N ASN A 329 7.92 13.49 15.65
CA ASN A 329 9.08 13.13 14.84
C ASN A 329 9.19 11.60 14.86
N TYR A 330 9.38 11.00 13.69
CA TYR A 330 9.54 9.57 13.48
C TYR A 330 10.76 9.34 12.59
N ASN A 331 11.58 8.36 12.95
CA ASN A 331 12.72 7.92 12.17
C ASN A 331 12.84 6.41 12.30
N ALA A 332 12.64 5.69 11.21
CA ALA A 332 12.82 4.24 11.15
C ALA A 332 13.87 3.87 10.12
N ILE A 333 14.71 2.93 10.50
CA ILE A 333 15.65 2.25 9.61
C ILE A 333 15.17 0.80 9.57
N LEU A 334 14.83 0.31 8.38
CA LEU A 334 14.64 -1.11 8.13
C LEU A 334 15.89 -1.63 7.44
N ASN A 335 16.58 -2.56 8.10
CA ASN A 335 17.78 -3.18 7.58
C ASN A 335 17.60 -4.69 7.56
N ILE A 336 17.60 -5.28 6.38
CA ILE A 336 17.46 -6.72 6.18
C ILE A 336 18.73 -7.27 5.55
N ASN A 337 19.28 -8.31 6.16
CA ASN A 337 20.43 -9.06 5.71
C ASN A 337 19.99 -10.48 5.38
N ASP A 338 20.51 -11.03 4.29
CA ASP A 338 20.34 -12.44 3.97
C ASP A 338 20.96 -13.33 5.07
N GLU A 339 20.22 -14.34 5.50
CA GLU A 339 20.60 -15.17 6.65
C GLU A 339 21.86 -16.00 6.39
N LEU A 340 22.07 -16.44 5.14
CA LEU A 340 23.16 -17.33 4.75
C LEU A 340 24.43 -16.56 4.37
N SER A 341 24.32 -15.63 3.44
CA SER A 341 25.44 -14.84 2.92
C SER A 341 25.84 -13.67 3.82
N LYS A 342 24.95 -13.27 4.74
CA LYS A 342 25.06 -12.05 5.56
C LYS A 342 25.15 -10.77 4.75
N LYS A 343 24.84 -10.80 3.45
CA LYS A 343 24.77 -9.63 2.58
C LYS A 343 23.55 -8.79 2.96
N ASN A 344 23.69 -7.47 2.97
CA ASN A 344 22.53 -6.60 3.12
C ASN A 344 21.69 -6.65 1.84
N ILE A 345 20.41 -7.02 1.97
CA ILE A 345 19.47 -7.13 0.84
C ILE A 345 18.54 -5.93 0.76
N LEU A 346 18.26 -5.29 1.89
CA LEU A 346 17.44 -4.09 1.94
C LEU A 346 17.94 -3.18 3.04
N LYS A 347 18.10 -1.91 2.72
CA LYS A 347 18.22 -0.87 3.72
C LYS A 347 17.42 0.34 3.30
N THR A 348 16.40 0.67 4.09
CA THR A 348 15.56 1.85 3.87
C THR A 348 15.43 2.66 5.15
N THR A 349 15.44 3.98 5.00
CA THR A 349 15.22 4.94 6.08
C THR A 349 13.95 5.72 5.80
N ILE A 350 13.04 5.78 6.77
CA ILE A 350 11.79 6.52 6.70
C ILE A 350 11.81 7.57 7.81
N THR A 351 11.71 8.85 7.44
CA THR A 351 11.63 9.97 8.37
C THR A 351 10.29 10.68 8.21
N MET A 352 9.67 11.08 9.32
CA MET A 352 8.51 11.97 9.30
C MET A 352 8.65 13.03 10.38
N ASP A 353 8.57 14.29 9.98
CA ASP A 353 8.45 15.42 10.90
C ASP A 353 7.11 16.09 10.69
N GLN A 354 6.31 16.24 11.75
CA GLN A 354 4.95 16.77 11.67
C GLN A 354 4.69 17.75 12.81
N THR A 355 3.95 18.82 12.50
CA THR A 355 3.42 19.77 13.47
C THR A 355 1.90 19.83 13.33
N ILE A 356 1.20 19.75 14.46
CA ILE A 356 -0.26 19.86 14.55
C ILE A 356 -0.58 21.06 15.42
N LYS A 357 -1.48 21.94 14.96
CA LYS A 357 -1.93 23.11 15.72
C LYS A 357 -3.41 23.40 15.47
N PRO A 358 -4.15 23.96 16.44
CA PRO A 358 -5.53 24.38 16.24
C PRO A 358 -5.62 25.51 15.21
N ILE A 359 -6.75 25.56 14.51
CA ILE A 359 -7.13 26.67 13.63
C ILE A 359 -8.58 27.08 13.90
N ASN A 360 -8.94 28.31 13.53
CA ASN A 360 -10.29 28.82 13.77
C ASN A 360 -11.30 28.30 12.74
N ASP A 361 -10.92 28.32 11.46
CA ASP A 361 -11.83 27.97 10.37
C ASP A 361 -11.10 27.55 9.10
N ILE A 362 -11.85 26.92 8.20
CA ILE A 362 -11.40 26.50 6.86
C ILE A 362 -12.36 27.08 5.82
N ILE A 363 -11.81 27.94 4.97
CA ILE A 363 -12.52 28.52 3.83
C ILE A 363 -12.05 27.78 2.58
N ILE A 364 -12.99 27.09 1.94
CA ILE A 364 -12.76 26.39 0.67
C ILE A 364 -13.47 27.19 -0.41
N ASN A 365 -12.69 27.72 -1.36
CA ASN A 365 -13.19 28.41 -2.53
C ASN A 365 -12.81 27.59 -3.75
N ILE A 366 -13.79 27.01 -4.41
CA ILE A 366 -13.60 26.22 -5.62
C ILE A 366 -14.28 26.95 -6.77
N SER A 367 -13.55 27.14 -7.87
CA SER A 367 -14.16 27.61 -9.11
C SER A 367 -15.05 26.50 -9.66
N LYS A 368 -16.25 26.84 -10.11
CA LYS A 368 -17.12 25.90 -10.83
C LYS A 368 -16.78 25.79 -12.31
N GLU A 369 -15.87 26.64 -12.80
CA GLU A 369 -15.38 26.60 -14.17
C GLU A 369 -14.30 25.52 -14.29
N ASN A 370 -14.26 24.84 -15.43
CA ASN A 370 -13.25 23.83 -15.78
C ASN A 370 -13.13 22.68 -14.76
N VAL A 371 -14.27 22.21 -14.25
CA VAL A 371 -14.36 21.04 -13.37
C VAL A 371 -14.91 19.87 -14.18
N ILE A 372 -14.24 18.73 -14.15
CA ILE A 372 -14.67 17.47 -14.78
C ILE A 372 -15.04 16.46 -13.68
N ALA A 373 -16.08 15.65 -13.90
CA ALA A 373 -16.39 14.55 -12.97
C ALA A 373 -15.37 13.42 -13.10
N ILE A 374 -15.12 12.67 -12.02
CA ILE A 374 -14.15 11.56 -12.04
C ILE A 374 -14.49 10.48 -13.06
N ARG A 375 -15.78 10.20 -13.28
CA ARG A 375 -16.23 9.24 -14.29
C ARG A 375 -15.88 9.73 -15.70
N GLU A 376 -16.17 11.00 -16.01
CA GLU A 376 -15.81 11.61 -17.29
C GLU A 376 -14.28 11.65 -17.49
N PHE A 377 -13.53 11.93 -16.41
CA PHE A 377 -12.06 11.87 -16.44
C PHE A 377 -11.54 10.46 -16.76
N TYR A 378 -12.13 9.43 -16.14
CA TYR A 378 -11.77 8.03 -16.37
C TYR A 378 -12.15 7.55 -17.77
N GLU A 379 -13.34 7.90 -18.26
CA GLU A 379 -13.76 7.60 -19.64
C GLU A 379 -12.84 8.25 -20.68
N ALA A 380 -12.43 9.50 -20.45
CA ALA A 380 -11.44 10.16 -21.28
C ALA A 380 -10.08 9.43 -21.23
N ALA A 381 -9.64 8.96 -20.06
CA ALA A 381 -8.42 8.17 -19.92
C ALA A 381 -8.47 6.87 -20.74
N GLN A 382 -9.57 6.10 -20.62
CA GLN A 382 -9.77 4.86 -21.37
C GLN A 382 -9.82 5.08 -22.88
N SER A 383 -10.39 6.21 -23.33
CA SER A 383 -10.40 6.54 -24.74
C SER A 383 -8.98 6.74 -25.30
N ILE A 384 -8.01 7.13 -24.47
CA ILE A 384 -6.60 7.25 -24.87
C ILE A 384 -5.94 5.87 -24.91
N GLU A 385 -6.23 4.98 -23.95
CA GLU A 385 -5.72 3.59 -23.98
C GLU A 385 -6.23 2.83 -25.22
N GLN A 386 -7.43 3.16 -25.73
CA GLN A 386 -7.91 2.67 -27.02
C GLN A 386 -7.21 3.30 -28.25
N TYR A 387 -6.48 4.40 -28.07
CA TYR A 387 -5.72 5.11 -29.12
C TYR A 387 -4.20 4.92 -29.02
N ILE A 388 -3.67 4.51 -27.85
CA ILE A 388 -2.30 4.04 -27.69
C ILE A 388 -2.27 2.59 -28.20
N ASP A 389 -1.88 2.45 -29.47
CA ASP A 389 -1.65 1.19 -30.20
C ASP A 389 -0.56 0.28 -29.57
N GLU A 390 -0.09 0.58 -28.34
CA GLU A 390 0.91 -0.21 -27.62
C GLU A 390 0.31 -1.47 -26.97
N THR A 391 -1.02 -1.64 -27.00
CA THR A 391 -1.67 -2.91 -26.60
C THR A 391 -1.45 -4.05 -27.61
N ASN A 392 -0.91 -3.78 -28.80
CA ASN A 392 -0.57 -4.79 -29.80
C ASN A 392 0.93 -5.15 -29.83
N ILE A 393 1.73 -4.72 -28.83
CA ILE A 393 3.12 -5.14 -28.75
C ILE A 393 3.20 -6.58 -28.22
N LEU A 394 3.34 -7.53 -29.13
CA LEU A 394 3.52 -8.93 -28.78
C LEU A 394 5.01 -9.22 -28.58
N SER A 395 5.38 -9.57 -27.35
CA SER A 395 6.73 -10.05 -27.01
C SER A 395 6.71 -11.56 -26.80
N ILE A 396 7.63 -12.29 -27.42
CA ILE A 396 7.73 -13.76 -27.32
C ILE A 396 9.18 -14.14 -27.01
N ASP A 397 9.39 -14.86 -25.90
CA ASP A 397 10.63 -15.56 -25.60
C ASP A 397 10.72 -16.82 -26.47
N LEU A 398 11.70 -16.89 -27.36
CA LEU A 398 11.84 -18.00 -28.31
C LEU A 398 12.37 -19.30 -27.67
N ASP A 399 12.91 -19.25 -26.44
CA ASP A 399 13.45 -20.44 -25.78
C ASP A 399 12.36 -21.32 -25.18
N ASN A 400 11.31 -20.70 -24.64
CA ASN A 400 10.20 -21.39 -23.96
C ASN A 400 8.82 -21.11 -24.58
N GLY A 401 8.72 -20.14 -25.49
CA GLY A 401 7.48 -19.73 -26.14
C GLY A 401 6.56 -18.87 -25.26
N TYR A 402 7.02 -18.41 -24.10
CA TYR A 402 6.25 -17.51 -23.26
C TYR A 402 6.04 -16.18 -23.97
N TYR A 403 4.82 -15.65 -23.90
CA TYR A 403 4.47 -14.39 -24.52
C TYR A 403 3.75 -13.44 -23.56
N VAL A 404 3.87 -12.15 -23.85
CA VAL A 404 3.10 -11.06 -23.25
C VAL A 404 2.56 -10.17 -24.36
N VAL A 405 1.27 -9.85 -24.32
CA VAL A 405 0.61 -8.87 -25.19
C VAL A 405 -0.42 -8.09 -24.38
N GLY A 406 -0.23 -6.78 -24.26
CA GLY A 406 -1.01 -5.97 -23.31
C GLY A 406 -0.93 -6.53 -21.88
N PHE A 407 -2.07 -6.96 -21.34
CA PHE A 407 -2.17 -7.60 -20.02
C PHE A 407 -2.34 -9.13 -20.06
N ASP A 408 -2.33 -9.72 -21.26
CA ASP A 408 -2.46 -11.17 -21.45
C ASP A 408 -1.08 -11.83 -21.54
N GLU A 409 -0.94 -12.99 -20.89
CA GLU A 409 0.26 -13.82 -20.94
C GLU A 409 -0.08 -15.29 -21.26
N GLY A 410 0.87 -16.01 -21.83
CA GLY A 410 0.67 -17.42 -22.16
C GLY A 410 1.90 -18.07 -22.78
N VAL A 411 1.70 -19.23 -23.41
CA VAL A 411 2.78 -19.98 -24.05
C VAL A 411 2.34 -20.45 -25.44
N VAL A 412 3.12 -20.08 -26.46
CA VAL A 412 2.99 -20.54 -27.84
C VAL A 412 4.02 -21.61 -28.17
N ASN A 413 3.68 -22.55 -29.04
CA ASN A 413 4.56 -23.68 -29.37
C ASN A 413 5.62 -23.30 -30.42
N VAL A 414 6.78 -22.82 -29.98
CA VAL A 414 7.91 -22.49 -30.87
C VAL A 414 8.52 -23.77 -31.48
N LYS A 415 8.79 -23.75 -32.79
CA LYS A 415 9.50 -24.81 -33.52
C LYS A 415 10.79 -24.27 -34.14
N VAL A 416 11.93 -24.83 -33.77
CA VAL A 416 13.21 -24.50 -34.41
C VAL A 416 13.45 -25.45 -35.58
N ILE A 417 13.52 -24.90 -36.80
CA ILE A 417 13.72 -25.64 -38.05
C ILE A 417 14.87 -24.98 -38.79
N GLU A 418 15.92 -25.75 -39.09
CA GLU A 418 17.13 -25.26 -39.79
C GLU A 418 17.74 -24.00 -39.15
N GLY A 419 17.66 -23.89 -37.82
CA GLY A 419 18.19 -22.76 -37.06
C GLY A 419 17.31 -21.52 -37.04
N SER A 420 16.10 -21.58 -37.60
CA SER A 420 15.11 -20.49 -37.55
C SER A 420 13.92 -20.88 -36.65
N SER A 421 13.41 -19.93 -35.87
CA SER A 421 12.22 -20.12 -35.04
C SER A 421 10.95 -19.88 -35.85
N TYR A 422 10.04 -20.85 -35.78
CA TYR A 422 8.73 -20.83 -36.43
C TYR A 422 7.63 -20.91 -35.38
N LEU A 423 6.57 -20.14 -35.58
CA LEU A 423 5.47 -20.00 -34.65
C LEU A 423 4.12 -20.32 -35.30
N PRO A 424 3.15 -20.83 -34.53
CA PRO A 424 1.84 -21.19 -35.03
C PRO A 424 1.08 -19.94 -35.50
N LEU A 425 0.89 -19.81 -36.81
CA LEU A 425 0.39 -18.59 -37.45
C LEU A 425 -0.99 -18.17 -36.94
N LYS A 426 -1.90 -19.12 -36.72
CA LYS A 426 -3.26 -18.81 -36.27
C LYS A 426 -3.29 -18.28 -34.83
N GLU A 427 -2.40 -18.78 -33.98
CA GLU A 427 -2.32 -18.40 -32.58
C GLU A 427 -1.67 -17.02 -32.44
N VAL A 428 -0.50 -16.83 -33.06
CA VAL A 428 0.16 -15.51 -33.11
C VAL A 428 -0.69 -14.47 -33.82
N GLY A 429 -1.34 -14.83 -34.94
CA GLY A 429 -2.28 -13.95 -35.63
C GLY A 429 -3.46 -13.55 -34.72
N GLY A 430 -4.02 -14.51 -33.96
CA GLY A 430 -5.07 -14.21 -33.00
C GLY A 430 -4.64 -13.24 -31.89
N LEU A 431 -3.41 -13.35 -31.39
CA LEU A 431 -2.84 -12.42 -30.41
C LEU A 431 -2.67 -11.00 -30.99
N LEU A 432 -2.44 -10.88 -32.29
CA LEU A 432 -2.36 -9.62 -33.03
C LEU A 432 -3.71 -9.18 -33.62
N ASN A 433 -4.82 -9.79 -33.20
CA ASN A 433 -6.17 -9.52 -33.71
C ASN A 433 -6.35 -9.75 -35.23
N GLU A 434 -5.50 -10.57 -35.84
CA GLU A 434 -5.54 -10.94 -37.25
C GLU A 434 -6.42 -12.16 -37.53
N ASN A 435 -7.25 -12.07 -38.57
CA ASN A 435 -8.10 -13.18 -38.98
C ASN A 435 -7.44 -14.04 -40.07
N ILE A 436 -6.72 -15.08 -39.63
CA ILE A 436 -6.02 -16.02 -40.52
C ILE A 436 -7.02 -16.97 -41.20
N SER A 437 -7.09 -16.90 -42.53
CA SER A 437 -7.88 -17.77 -43.38
C SER A 437 -7.01 -18.74 -44.19
N TRP A 438 -7.60 -19.80 -44.74
CA TRP A 438 -6.91 -20.79 -45.57
C TRP A 438 -7.47 -20.83 -46.99
N ASP A 439 -6.59 -20.71 -47.97
CA ASP A 439 -6.92 -20.88 -49.38
C ASP A 439 -6.69 -22.33 -49.79
N ASN A 440 -7.78 -23.05 -50.07
CA ASN A 440 -7.74 -24.48 -50.40
C ASN A 440 -7.13 -24.77 -51.77
N ASP A 441 -7.18 -23.83 -52.71
CA ASP A 441 -6.68 -24.03 -54.07
C ASP A 441 -5.17 -23.75 -54.11
N LYS A 442 -4.73 -22.71 -53.41
CA LYS A 442 -3.29 -22.36 -53.31
C LYS A 442 -2.54 -23.12 -52.21
N LYS A 443 -3.26 -23.77 -51.30
CA LYS A 443 -2.71 -24.44 -50.12
C LYS A 443 -1.84 -23.49 -49.28
N GLN A 444 -2.31 -22.27 -49.07
CA GLN A 444 -1.61 -21.24 -48.32
C GLN A 444 -2.55 -20.52 -47.35
N PRO A 445 -2.08 -20.13 -46.16
CA PRO A 445 -2.82 -19.24 -45.29
C PRO A 445 -2.72 -17.80 -45.79
N PHE A 446 -3.73 -16.99 -45.50
CA PHE A 446 -3.78 -15.59 -45.89
C PHE A 446 -4.58 -14.74 -44.89
N VAL A 447 -4.35 -13.43 -44.93
CA VAL A 447 -5.18 -12.40 -44.28
C VAL A 447 -5.79 -11.52 -45.37
N ALA A 448 -7.07 -11.18 -45.23
CA ALA A 448 -7.75 -10.27 -46.15
C ALA A 448 -7.60 -8.82 -45.64
N MET A 449 -6.87 -7.99 -46.39
CA MET A 449 -6.63 -6.58 -46.07
C MET A 449 -7.10 -5.69 -47.23
N ASN A 450 -7.97 -4.72 -46.95
CA ASN A 450 -8.41 -3.72 -47.94
C ASN A 450 -8.90 -4.33 -49.28
N GLY A 451 -9.59 -5.47 -49.21
CA GLY A 451 -10.11 -6.18 -50.39
C GLY A 451 -9.08 -7.02 -51.16
N THR A 452 -7.85 -7.17 -50.64
CA THR A 452 -6.78 -8.01 -51.20
C THR A 452 -6.34 -9.07 -50.20
N ASN A 453 -6.01 -10.27 -50.68
CA ASN A 453 -5.49 -11.34 -49.83
C ASN A 453 -3.94 -11.28 -49.78
N VAL A 454 -3.38 -11.14 -48.58
CA VAL A 454 -1.94 -11.25 -48.30
C VAL A 454 -1.64 -12.68 -47.88
N TYR A 455 -0.88 -13.40 -48.69
CA TYR A 455 -0.54 -14.80 -48.47
C TYR A 455 0.80 -14.95 -47.74
N PHE A 456 0.90 -15.94 -46.83
CA PHE A 456 2.12 -16.23 -46.08
C PHE A 456 2.82 -17.49 -46.57
N ASN A 457 4.14 -17.50 -46.42
CA ASN A 457 4.97 -18.68 -46.58
C ASN A 457 4.97 -19.47 -45.28
N SER A 458 4.07 -20.45 -45.16
CA SER A 458 3.99 -21.32 -43.98
C SER A 458 4.48 -22.74 -44.23
N LEU A 459 5.08 -23.35 -43.22
CA LEU A 459 5.29 -24.80 -43.13
C LEU A 459 4.09 -25.45 -42.45
N ILE A 460 3.53 -26.51 -43.05
CA ILE A 460 2.44 -27.25 -42.44
C ILE A 460 3.01 -28.41 -41.63
N ILE A 461 2.82 -28.37 -40.30
CA ILE A 461 3.29 -29.40 -39.38
C ILE A 461 2.08 -29.90 -38.60
N ASN A 462 1.75 -31.19 -38.75
CA ASN A 462 0.58 -31.82 -38.12
C ASN A 462 -0.73 -31.04 -38.33
N GLY A 463 -0.92 -30.48 -39.54
CA GLY A 463 -2.11 -29.71 -39.89
C GLY A 463 -2.14 -28.27 -39.36
N THR A 464 -1.08 -27.80 -38.70
CA THR A 464 -0.94 -26.41 -38.24
C THR A 464 0.04 -25.67 -39.14
N SER A 465 -0.31 -24.45 -39.55
CA SER A 465 0.58 -23.56 -40.30
C SER A 465 1.55 -22.85 -39.37
N TYR A 466 2.84 -23.00 -39.64
CA TYR A 466 3.92 -22.36 -38.91
C TYR A 466 4.65 -21.36 -39.80
N ILE A 467 4.92 -20.15 -39.31
CA ILE A 467 5.63 -19.10 -40.04
C ILE A 467 6.85 -18.59 -39.25
N PRO A 468 7.90 -18.11 -39.93
CA PRO A 468 8.87 -17.23 -39.27
C PRO A 468 8.18 -15.89 -39.00
N LEU A 469 8.43 -15.29 -37.83
CA LEU A 469 7.71 -14.08 -37.40
C LEU A 469 7.85 -12.90 -38.37
N ARG A 470 8.97 -12.79 -39.09
CA ARG A 470 9.16 -11.77 -40.12
C ARG A 470 8.13 -11.83 -41.27
N GLU A 471 7.43 -12.95 -41.48
CA GLU A 471 6.34 -12.98 -42.46
C GLU A 471 5.18 -12.04 -42.08
N LEU A 472 5.07 -11.64 -40.80
CA LEU A 472 4.10 -10.64 -40.33
C LEU A 472 4.44 -9.22 -40.79
N GLU A 473 5.71 -8.93 -41.16
CA GLU A 473 6.08 -7.64 -41.77
C GLU A 473 5.31 -7.37 -43.07
N ARG A 474 4.78 -8.42 -43.72
CA ARG A 474 3.90 -8.30 -44.90
C ARG A 474 2.54 -7.68 -44.61
N LEU A 475 2.11 -7.70 -43.34
CA LEU A 475 0.89 -7.04 -42.88
C LEU A 475 1.15 -5.61 -42.40
N GLY A 476 2.42 -5.18 -42.38
CA GLY A 476 2.83 -3.85 -41.93
C GLY A 476 3.42 -3.79 -40.52
N TYR A 477 3.49 -4.92 -39.80
CA TYR A 477 4.16 -4.99 -38.49
C TYR A 477 5.67 -4.79 -38.61
N THR A 478 6.29 -4.30 -37.53
CA THR A 478 7.73 -4.29 -37.33
C THR A 478 8.12 -5.44 -36.42
N VAL A 479 9.08 -6.27 -36.84
CA VAL A 479 9.54 -7.43 -36.05
C VAL A 479 11.00 -7.23 -35.64
N ASP A 480 11.20 -6.98 -34.35
CA ASP A 480 12.51 -6.77 -33.73
C ASP A 480 12.95 -8.01 -32.95
N TRP A 481 14.24 -8.35 -32.99
CA TRP A 481 14.80 -9.48 -32.24
C TRP A 481 15.96 -9.03 -31.38
N GLU A 482 15.90 -9.32 -30.08
CA GLU A 482 16.99 -9.08 -29.15
C GLU A 482 17.79 -10.35 -28.91
N ALA A 483 19.01 -10.40 -29.45
CA ALA A 483 19.85 -11.60 -29.41
C ALA A 483 20.32 -12.04 -28.01
N LYS A 484 20.29 -11.15 -27.00
CA LYS A 484 20.76 -11.47 -25.63
C LYS A 484 19.69 -12.21 -24.81
N SER A 485 18.46 -11.73 -24.90
CA SER A 485 17.30 -12.29 -24.20
C SER A 485 16.58 -13.35 -25.03
N ASN A 486 16.92 -13.45 -26.33
CA ASN A 486 16.23 -14.26 -27.33
C ASN A 486 14.73 -13.94 -27.45
N ILE A 487 14.35 -12.69 -27.17
CA ILE A 487 12.98 -12.20 -27.27
C ILE A 487 12.76 -11.57 -28.65
N VAL A 488 11.61 -11.87 -29.25
CA VAL A 488 11.09 -11.16 -30.43
C VAL A 488 9.96 -10.25 -30.00
N THR A 489 9.96 -9.02 -30.51
CA THR A 489 8.91 -8.03 -30.30
C THR A 489 8.27 -7.67 -31.63
N ILE A 490 6.95 -7.66 -31.68
CA ILE A 490 6.14 -7.33 -32.86
C ILE A 490 5.35 -6.07 -32.54
N LYS A 491 5.39 -5.06 -33.42
CA LYS A 491 4.74 -3.76 -33.23
C LYS A 491 3.99 -3.32 -34.47
#